data_AF-A0A9X9YX93-F1
#
_entry.id   AF-A0A9X9YX93-F1
#
_cell.length_a   1.000
_cell.length_b   1.000
_cell.length_c   1.000
_cell.angle_alpha   90.00
_cell.angle_beta   90.00
_cell.angle_gamma   90.00
#
_symmetry.space_group_name_H-M   'P 1'
#
loop_
_entity.id
_entity.type
_entity.pdbx_description
1 polymer ?
#
loop_
_entity_poly.entity_id
_entity_poly.type
_entity_poly.pdbx_seq_one_letter_code
_entity_poly.pdbx_strand_id
1 'polypeptide(L)' 'MFNKWLANHADLALDAANHLQPIWSQPRVKVAAFADAMAHAKNRIRGIATELGLTVPAGLAS' A
#
# COMPACT_ATOMS: atom_id res chain seq x y z
N MET A 1 4.47 -12.68 -15.76
CA MET A 1 5.16 -11.36 -15.75
C MET A 1 4.48 -10.36 -14.82
N PHE A 2 3.18 -10.09 -14.98
CA PHE A 2 2.46 -9.11 -14.16
C PHE A 2 2.47 -9.38 -12.65
N ASN A 3 2.30 -10.63 -12.19
CA ASN A 3 2.40 -10.95 -10.76
C ASN A 3 3.79 -10.62 -10.17
N LYS A 4 4.87 -10.89 -10.92
CA LYS A 4 6.24 -10.56 -10.49
C LYS A 4 6.46 -9.04 -10.46
N TRP A 5 5.97 -8.35 -11.48
CA TRP A 5 6.00 -6.88 -11.52
C TRP A 5 5.25 -6.28 -10.32
N LEU A 6 4.04 -6.76 -10.05
CA LEU A 6 3.20 -6.29 -8.95
C LEU A 6 3.85 -6.52 -7.59
N ALA A 7 4.43 -7.70 -7.36
CA ALA A 7 5.15 -8.00 -6.12
C ALA A 7 6.32 -7.02 -5.91
N ASN A 8 7.21 -6.88 -6.92
CA ASN A 8 8.38 -6.01 -6.80
C ASN A 8 8.00 -4.54 -6.53
N HIS A 9 6.99 -4.02 -7.23
CA HIS A 9 6.58 -2.62 -7.07
C HIS A 9 5.76 -2.41 -5.80
N ALA A 10 5.02 -3.42 -5.33
CA ALA A 10 4.33 -3.36 -4.04
C ALA A 10 5.34 -3.21 -2.90
N ASP A 11 6.42 -4.00 -2.90
CA ASP A 11 7.45 -3.93 -1.86
C ASP A 11 8.15 -2.56 -1.85
N LEU A 12 8.53 -2.04 -3.02
CA LEU A 12 9.13 -0.71 -3.16
C LEU A 12 8.18 0.41 -2.69
N ALA A 13 6.89 0.32 -3.03
CA ALA A 13 5.90 1.31 -2.63
C ALA A 13 5.63 1.28 -1.12
N LEU A 14 5.59 0.08 -0.52
CA LEU A 14 5.41 -0.09 0.93
C LEU A 14 6.61 0.47 1.69
N ASP A 15 7.83 0.19 1.24
CA ASP A 15 9.05 0.74 1.83
C ASP A 15 9.07 2.27 1.77
N ALA A 16 8.80 2.84 0.60
CA ALA A 16 8.71 4.29 0.43
C ALA A 16 7.64 4.92 1.33
N ALA A 17 6.47 4.31 1.43
CA ALA A 17 5.40 4.79 2.29
C ALA A 17 5.78 4.74 3.78
N ASN A 18 6.47 3.70 4.23
CA ASN A 18 6.97 3.61 5.60
C ASN A 18 7.98 4.71 5.91
N HIS A 19 8.87 5.04 4.97
CA HIS A 19 9.80 6.17 5.12
C HIS A 19 9.08 7.53 5.17
N LEU A 20 7.89 7.66 4.59
CA LEU A 20 7.07 8.88 4.64
C LEU A 20 6.22 8.98 5.91
N GLN A 21 6.01 7.89 6.67
CA GLN A 21 5.20 7.86 7.88
C GLN A 21 5.57 8.94 8.92
N PRO A 22 6.87 9.21 9.20
CA PRO A 22 7.24 10.22 10.18
C PRO A 22 6.79 11.61 9.76
N ILE A 23 6.99 11.95 8.48
CA ILE A 23 6.62 13.26 7.92
C ILE A 23 5.10 13.42 7.87
N TRP A 24 4.37 12.36 7.52
CA TRP A 24 2.91 12.34 7.55
C TRP A 24 2.34 12.60 8.94
N SER A 25 3.07 12.21 9.99
CA SER A 25 2.61 12.26 11.37
C SER A 25 3.00 13.54 12.12
N GLN A 26 3.86 14.39 11.54
CA GLN A 26 4.27 15.68 12.13
C GLN A 26 3.16 16.74 12.18
N PRO A 27 2.29 16.90 11.16
CA PRO A 27 1.24 17.92 11.20
C PRO A 27 0.26 17.73 12.34
N ARG A 28 -0.09 18.83 13.01
CA ARG A 28 -1.05 18.84 14.13
C ARG A 28 -2.47 18.47 13.70
N VAL A 29 -2.85 18.80 12.46
CA VAL A 29 -4.12 18.41 11.85
C VAL A 29 -3.81 17.55 10.64
N LYS A 30 -4.34 16.33 10.64
CA LYS A 30 -4.21 15.35 9.55
C LYS A 30 -5.59 14.89 9.12
N VAL A 31 -5.80 14.82 7.80
CA VAL A 31 -7.08 14.38 7.21
C VAL A 31 -7.37 12.93 7.57
N ALA A 32 -6.34 12.08 7.61
CA ALA A 32 -6.42 10.69 8.05
C ALA A 32 -5.11 10.28 8.74
N ALA A 33 -5.19 9.32 9.67
CA ALA A 33 -4.01 8.70 10.22
C ALA A 33 -3.29 7.88 9.13
N PHE A 34 -1.96 7.80 9.21
CA PHE A 34 -1.18 7.04 8.25
C PHE A 34 -1.63 5.57 8.15
N ALA A 35 -1.96 4.95 9.29
CA ALA A 35 -2.44 3.57 9.33
C ALA A 35 -3.75 3.37 8.55
N ASP A 36 -4.71 4.29 8.73
CA ASP A 36 -5.99 4.23 8.01
C ASP A 36 -5.78 4.45 6.50
N ALA A 37 -5.00 5.46 6.13
CA ALA A 37 -4.68 5.75 4.73
C ALA A 37 -3.95 4.57 4.05
N MET A 38 -3.01 3.95 4.76
CA MET A 38 -2.29 2.75 4.31
C MET A 38 -3.24 1.56 4.13
N ALA A 39 -4.13 1.29 5.10
CA ALA A 39 -5.10 0.22 5.01
C ALA A 39 -6.06 0.41 3.81
N HIS A 40 -6.54 1.64 3.60
CA HIS A 40 -7.36 1.98 2.44
C HIS A 40 -6.62 1.75 1.11
N ALA A 41 -5.37 2.19 1.01
CA ALA A 41 -4.55 1.99 -0.18
C ALA A 41 -4.34 0.50 -0.48
N LYS A 42 -3.96 -0.30 0.52
CA LYS A 42 -3.79 -1.76 0.39
C LYS A 42 -5.08 -2.44 -0.05
N ASN A 43 -6.21 -2.08 0.56
CA ASN A 43 -7.51 -2.65 0.20
C ASN A 43 -7.88 -2.34 -1.25
N ARG A 44 -7.63 -1.10 -1.72
CA ARG A 44 -7.90 -0.71 -3.10
C ARG A 44 -7.06 -1.51 -4.09
N ILE A 45 -5.77 -1.67 -3.84
CA ILE A 45 -4.88 -2.44 -4.71
C ILE A 45 -5.30 -3.92 -4.74
N ARG A 46 -5.70 -4.49 -3.60
CA ARG A 46 -6.21 -5.86 -3.51
C ARG A 46 -7.47 -6.08 -4.35
N GLY A 47 -8.41 -5.13 -4.30
CA GLY A 47 -9.61 -5.15 -5.14
C GLY A 47 -9.27 -5.17 -6.63
N ILE A 48 -8.42 -4.23 -7.07
CA ILE A 48 -7.97 -4.15 -8.47
C ILE A 48 -7.24 -5.44 -8.88
N ALA A 49 -6.34 -5.96 -8.04
CA ALA A 49 -5.62 -7.20 -8.34
C ALA A 49 -6.58 -8.38 -8.51
N THR A 50 -7.61 -8.48 -7.65
CA THR A 50 -8.65 -9.52 -7.73
C THR A 50 -9.46 -9.41 -9.02
N GLU A 51 -9.90 -8.20 -9.38
CA GLU A 51 -10.65 -7.92 -10.61
C GLU A 51 -9.85 -8.29 -11.87
N LEU A 52 -8.52 -8.12 -11.82
CA LEU A 52 -7.60 -8.47 -12.91
C LEU A 52 -7.14 -9.94 -12.88
N GLY A 53 -7.58 -10.75 -11.91
CA GLY A 53 -7.14 -12.13 -11.73
C GLY A 53 -5.67 -12.29 -11.33
N LEU A 54 -5.08 -11.24 -10.73
CA LEU A 54 -3.70 -11.23 -10.25
C LEU A 54 -3.60 -11.75 -8.82
N THR A 55 -2.46 -12.36 -8.50
CA THR A 55 -2.18 -12.82 -7.13
C THR A 55 -1.78 -11.64 -6.26
N VAL A 56 -2.43 -11.50 -5.11
CA VAL A 56 -2.12 -10.44 -4.14
C VAL A 56 -0.80 -10.74 -3.43
N PRO A 57 0.20 -9.84 -3.49
CA PRO A 57 1.46 -9.99 -2.76
C PRO A 57 1.25 -9.98 -1.24
N ALA A 58 2.10 -10.70 -0.49
CA ALA A 58 1.98 -10.85 0.97
C ALA A 58 1.98 -9.50 1.72
N GLY A 59 2.79 -8.53 1.29
CA GLY A 59 2.84 -7.19 1.90
C GLY A 59 1.53 -6.39 1.75
N LEU A 60 0.66 -6.76 0.80
CA LEU A 60 -0.65 -6.15 0.55
C LEU A 60 -1.81 -6.97 1.11
N ALA A 61 -1.56 -8.21 1.54
CA ALA A 61 -2.56 -9.08 2.15
C ALA A 61 -2.86 -8.70 3.61
N SER A 62 -1.89 -8.10 4.30
CA SER A 62 -1.96 -7.66 5.71
C SER A 62 -2.49 -6.23 5.87
#